data_AF-A0A925NKC0-F1
#
_entry.id   AF-A0A925NKC0-F1
#
_cell.length_a   1.000
_cell.length_b   1.000
_cell.length_c   1.000
_cell.angle_alpha   90.00
_cell.angle_beta   90.00
_cell.angle_gamma   90.00
#
_symmetry.space_group_name_H-M   'P 1'
#
loop_
_entity.id
_entity.type
_entity.pdbx_description
1 polymer ?
#
loop_
_entity_poly.entity_id
_entity_poly.type
_entity_poly.pdbx_seq_one_letter_code
_entity_poly.pdbx_strand_id
1 'polypeptide(L)'
;MLIKRTSILTGKTHEMEIPVSKTQIHNWQLGCLIQNVMPELTPEEREFVRSGITPDEWNLVASSKSLKPKANNPNLTVAQFIAKFGDSTDVGNGAECFDDASGIELEYAC
;
A
#
# COMPACT_ATOMS: atom_id res chain seq x y z
N MET A 1 -15.73 10.84 -1.90
CA MET A 1 -14.59 11.69 -1.45
C MET A 1 -13.53 11.67 -2.55
N LEU A 2 -12.95 12.82 -2.89
CA LEU A 2 -11.84 12.88 -3.86
C LEU A 2 -10.53 12.53 -3.17
N ILE A 3 -9.89 11.43 -3.59
CA ILE A 3 -8.61 10.97 -3.05
C ILE A 3 -7.52 11.24 -4.08
N LYS A 4 -6.48 11.94 -3.63
CA LYS A 4 -5.27 12.23 -4.41
C LYS A 4 -4.13 11.33 -3.95
N ARG A 5 -3.54 10.56 -4.85
CA ARG A 5 -2.43 9.66 -4.57
C ARG A 5 -1.37 9.74 -5.66
N THR A 6 -0.11 9.64 -5.27
CA THR A 6 1.01 9.53 -6.21
C THR A 6 1.33 8.06 -6.41
N SER A 7 1.27 7.60 -7.67
CA SER A 7 1.61 6.24 -8.07
C SER A 7 3.08 5.96 -7.81
N ILE A 8 3.35 4.85 -7.12
CA ILE A 8 4.72 4.39 -6.89
C ILE A 8 5.41 3.86 -8.16
N LEU A 9 4.65 3.47 -9.18
CA LEU A 9 5.21 2.90 -10.41
C LEU A 9 5.68 3.99 -11.38
N THR A 10 4.90 5.05 -11.53
CA THR A 10 5.17 6.10 -12.53
C THR A 10 5.58 7.43 -11.92
N GLY A 11 5.36 7.62 -10.62
CA GLY A 11 5.52 8.91 -9.95
C GLY A 11 4.45 9.94 -10.30
N LYS A 12 3.41 9.57 -11.06
CA LYS A 12 2.31 10.47 -11.43
C LYS A 12 1.30 10.59 -10.31
N THR A 13 0.77 11.79 -10.12
CA THR A 13 -0.32 12.02 -9.18
C THR A 13 -1.66 11.85 -9.88
N HIS A 14 -2.49 10.98 -9.32
CA HIS A 14 -3.83 10.67 -9.80
C HIS A 14 -4.85 11.08 -8.75
N GLU A 15 -6.03 11.44 -9.22
CA GLU A 15 -7.17 11.83 -8.40
C GLU A 15 -8.35 10.95 -8.79
N MET A 16 -8.95 10.25 -7.82
CA MET A 16 -10.09 9.36 -8.04
C MET A 16 -11.18 9.67 -7.02
N GLU A 17 -12.42 9.75 -7.48
CA GLU A 17 -13.58 9.89 -6.60
C GLU A 17 -13.99 8.50 -6.11
N ILE A 18 -13.87 8.28 -4.79
CA ILE A 18 -14.15 7.01 -4.15
C ILE A 18 -15.24 7.22 -3.08
N PRO A 19 -16.27 6.35 -2.99
CA PRO A 19 -17.37 6.48 -2.04
C PRO A 19 -16.98 6.03 -0.62
N VAL A 20 -15.95 6.67 -0.03
CA VAL A 20 -15.48 6.42 1.34
C VAL A 20 -15.78 7.56 2.29
N SER A 21 -15.99 7.20 3.57
CA SER A 21 -16.10 8.12 4.69
C SER A 21 -14.72 8.49 5.25
N LYS A 22 -14.62 9.67 5.86
CA LYS A 22 -13.40 10.13 6.55
C LYS A 22 -12.98 9.18 7.67
N THR A 23 -13.93 8.61 8.41
CA THR A 23 -13.65 7.65 9.50
C THR A 23 -13.00 6.38 8.98
N GLN A 24 -13.39 5.91 7.78
CA GLN A 24 -12.78 4.74 7.16
C GLN A 24 -11.32 5.01 6.78
N ILE A 25 -11.03 6.19 6.22
CA ILE A 25 -9.65 6.58 5.92
C ILE A 25 -8.82 6.68 7.20
N HIS A 26 -9.38 7.27 8.25
CA HIS A 26 -8.71 7.38 9.55
C HIS A 26 -8.39 6.01 10.14
N ASN A 27 -9.35 5.10 10.22
CA ASN A 27 -9.13 3.74 10.73
C ASN A 27 -8.06 3.00 9.92
N TRP A 28 -8.06 3.16 8.59
CA TRP A 28 -6.99 2.58 7.77
C TRP A 28 -5.62 3.22 8.05
N GLN A 29 -5.56 4.53 8.30
CA GLN A 29 -4.33 5.23 8.72
C GLN A 29 -3.84 4.80 10.11
N LEU A 30 -4.74 4.37 10.99
CA LEU A 30 -4.42 3.78 12.30
C LEU A 30 -3.85 2.35 12.20
N GLY A 31 -3.84 1.74 11.00
CA GLY A 31 -3.27 0.41 10.77
C GLY A 31 -4.32 -0.69 10.58
N CYS A 32 -5.61 -0.37 10.60
CA CYS A 32 -6.66 -1.34 10.31
C CYS A 32 -6.56 -1.86 8.87
N LEU A 33 -6.88 -3.15 8.64
CA LEU A 33 -6.86 -3.71 7.30
C LEU A 33 -7.91 -3.04 6.41
N ILE A 34 -7.49 -2.55 5.24
CA ILE A 34 -8.38 -1.89 4.28
C ILE A 34 -9.56 -2.78 3.83
N GLN A 35 -9.37 -4.11 3.81
CA GLN A 35 -10.43 -5.06 3.49
C GLN A 35 -11.54 -5.13 4.56
N ASN A 36 -11.21 -4.84 5.82
CA ASN A 36 -12.17 -4.81 6.92
C ASN A 36 -12.85 -3.44 7.03
N VAL A 37 -12.09 -2.37 6.78
CA VAL A 37 -12.58 -0.99 6.91
C VAL A 37 -13.40 -0.54 5.70
N MET A 38 -13.05 -1.03 4.51
CA MET A 38 -13.66 -0.64 3.24
C MET A 38 -14.01 -1.88 2.39
N PRO A 39 -14.95 -2.73 2.85
CA PRO A 39 -15.34 -3.94 2.13
C PRO A 39 -16.10 -3.63 0.84
N GLU A 40 -16.88 -2.55 0.83
CA GLU A 40 -17.71 -2.11 -0.31
C GLU A 40 -16.89 -1.63 -1.52
N LEU A 41 -15.60 -1.34 -1.33
CA LEU A 41 -14.74 -0.91 -2.43
C LEU A 41 -14.41 -2.06 -3.37
N THR A 42 -14.37 -1.72 -4.66
CA THR A 42 -13.85 -2.64 -5.67
C THR A 42 -12.36 -2.91 -5.43
N PRO A 43 -11.83 -4.06 -5.92
CA PRO A 43 -10.41 -4.37 -5.81
C PRO A 43 -9.50 -3.27 -6.38
N GLU A 44 -9.94 -2.60 -7.45
CA GLU A 44 -9.21 -1.52 -8.11
C GLU A 44 -9.13 -0.27 -7.26
N GLU A 45 -10.26 0.18 -6.69
CA GLU A 45 -10.30 1.32 -5.77
C GLU A 45 -9.46 1.07 -4.51
N ARG A 46 -9.50 -0.14 -3.98
CA ARG A 46 -8.70 -0.55 -2.81
C ARG A 46 -7.21 -0.47 -3.11
N GLU A 47 -6.81 -0.91 -4.29
CA GLU A 47 -5.41 -0.81 -4.73
C GLU A 47 -5.01 0.66 -4.93
N PHE A 48 -5.86 1.48 -5.53
CA PHE A 48 -5.63 2.91 -5.67
C PHE A 48 -5.42 3.60 -4.31
N VAL A 49 -6.28 3.31 -3.32
CA VAL A 49 -6.13 3.87 -1.96
C VAL A 49 -4.80 3.44 -1.33
N ARG A 50 -4.38 2.19 -1.54
CA ARG A 50 -3.16 1.60 -0.97
C ARG A 50 -1.87 2.12 -1.61
N SER A 51 -1.75 2.03 -2.92
CA SER A 51 -0.50 2.25 -3.66
C SER A 51 -0.54 3.45 -4.62
N GLY A 52 -1.72 4.00 -4.89
CA GLY A 52 -1.91 5.10 -5.86
C GLY A 52 -1.80 4.67 -7.31
N ILE A 53 -1.74 3.37 -7.59
CA ILE A 53 -1.60 2.83 -8.95
C ILE A 53 -3.00 2.67 -9.55
N THR A 54 -3.18 3.15 -10.79
CA THR A 54 -4.42 2.92 -11.54
C THR A 54 -4.34 1.67 -12.42
N PRO A 55 -5.47 1.05 -12.81
CA PRO A 55 -5.48 -0.09 -13.73
C PRO A 55 -4.76 0.19 -15.05
N ASP A 56 -4.85 1.42 -15.55
CA ASP A 56 -4.16 1.84 -16.78
C ASP A 56 -2.64 1.80 -16.64
N GLU A 57 -2.11 2.15 -15.46
CA GLU A 57 -0.68 2.07 -15.19
C GLU A 57 -0.18 0.64 -15.09
N TRP A 58 -0.99 -0.26 -14.51
CA TRP A 58 -0.72 -1.69 -14.53
C TRP A 58 -0.60 -2.21 -15.95
N ASN A 59 -1.51 -1.81 -16.84
CA ASN A 59 -1.46 -2.19 -18.25
C ASN A 59 -0.23 -1.62 -18.98
N LEU A 60 0.15 -0.36 -18.68
CA LEU A 60 1.34 0.26 -19.25
C LEU A 60 2.62 -0.50 -18.86
N VAL A 61 2.78 -0.80 -17.57
CA VAL A 61 3.95 -1.53 -17.06
C VAL A 61 3.96 -2.96 -17.58
N ALA A 62 2.82 -3.66 -17.58
CA ALA A 62 2.71 -5.01 -18.13
C ALA A 62 3.04 -5.07 -19.63
N SER A 63 2.72 -4.01 -20.38
CA SER A 63 3.01 -3.91 -21.81
C SER A 63 4.43 -3.42 -22.11
N SER A 64 5.14 -2.86 -21.12
CA SER A 64 6.52 -2.41 -21.27
C SER A 64 7.50 -3.60 -21.27
N LYS A 65 7.46 -4.35 -22.38
CA LYS A 65 8.49 -5.35 -22.70
C LYS A 65 9.87 -4.68 -22.69
N SER A 66 10.79 -5.31 -21.95
CA SER A 66 12.26 -5.20 -22.02
C SER A 66 12.98 -4.08 -21.24
N LEU A 67 12.92 -4.12 -19.91
CA LEU A 67 14.13 -3.83 -19.14
C LEU A 67 14.94 -5.13 -19.05
N LYS A 68 15.98 -5.26 -19.89
CA LYS A 68 16.97 -6.33 -19.70
C LYS A 68 17.67 -6.08 -18.37
N PRO A 69 17.71 -7.03 -17.42
CA PRO A 69 18.58 -6.88 -16.27
C PRO A 69 20.00 -6.75 -16.80
N LYS A 70 20.69 -5.65 -16.47
CA LYS A 70 22.11 -5.51 -16.77
C LYS A 70 22.84 -6.52 -15.88
N ALA A 71 23.07 -7.71 -16.44
CA ALA A 71 23.82 -8.76 -15.80
C ALA A 71 25.30 -8.33 -15.74
N ASN A 72 25.75 -7.85 -14.59
CA ASN A 72 27.17 -7.76 -14.29
C ASN A 72 27.46 -7.78 -12.77
N ASN A 73 27.29 -8.95 -12.15
CA ASN A 73 28.32 -9.49 -11.25
C ASN A 73 28.12 -11.01 -11.06
N PRO A 74 28.95 -11.88 -11.67
CA PRO A 74 28.77 -13.34 -11.59
C PRO A 74 29.27 -13.98 -10.27
N ASN A 75 29.43 -13.26 -9.16
CA ASN A 75 29.92 -13.85 -7.90
C ASN A 75 29.18 -13.37 -6.64
N LEU A 76 27.86 -13.53 -6.58
CA LEU A 76 27.18 -13.58 -5.29
C LEU A 76 26.64 -15.00 -5.09
N THR A 77 27.46 -15.84 -4.46
CA THR A 77 27.11 -17.23 -4.17
C THR A 77 25.93 -17.24 -3.18
N VAL A 78 25.02 -18.21 -3.37
CA VAL A 78 23.81 -18.43 -2.57
C VAL A 78 24.08 -18.42 -1.05
N ALA A 79 25.30 -18.79 -0.65
CA ALA A 79 25.76 -18.78 0.75
C ALA A 79 25.84 -17.37 1.40
N GLN A 80 26.13 -16.31 0.64
CA GLN A 80 26.20 -14.94 1.21
C GLN A 80 24.81 -14.30 1.38
N PHE A 81 23.81 -14.78 0.64
CA PHE A 81 22.44 -14.27 0.74
C PHE A 81 21.74 -14.82 2.00
N ILE A 82 21.91 -16.12 2.28
CA ILE A 82 21.33 -16.78 3.47
C ILE A 82 21.91 -16.21 4.77
N ALA A 83 23.20 -15.81 4.79
CA ALA A 83 23.83 -15.21 5.97
C ALA A 83 23.34 -13.78 6.29
N LYS A 84 22.72 -13.07 5.34
CA LYS A 84 22.23 -11.69 5.55
C LYS A 84 20.74 -11.63 5.89
N PHE A 85 19.98 -12.68 5.57
CA PHE A 85 18.56 -12.80 5.83
C PHE A 85 18.27 -13.98 6.77
N GLY A 86 19.04 -14.04 7.87
CA GLY A 86 18.80 -14.99 8.94
C GLY A 86 17.37 -14.85 9.46
N ASP A 87 16.60 -15.91 9.22
CA ASP A 87 15.40 -16.39 9.91
C ASP A 87 14.81 -15.46 10.98
N SER A 88 14.05 -14.46 10.54
CA SER A 88 13.11 -13.76 11.43
C SER A 88 11.72 -14.25 11.10
N THR A 89 11.32 -15.35 11.74
CA THR A 89 9.91 -15.71 11.87
C THR A 89 9.24 -14.75 12.86
N ASP A 90 9.10 -13.49 12.48
CA ASP A 90 8.14 -12.57 13.11
C ASP A 90 6.92 -12.49 12.18
N VAL A 91 6.17 -13.60 12.11
CA VAL A 91 4.78 -13.55 11.67
C VAL A 91 3.97 -12.93 12.82
N GLY A 92 4.08 -11.61 12.93
CA GLY A 92 3.16 -10.78 13.68
C GLY A 92 1.77 -10.91 13.07
N ASN A 93 1.04 -11.95 13.46
CA ASN A 93 -0.39 -12.02 13.32
C ASN A 93 -0.99 -10.97 14.25
N GLY A 94 -1.50 -9.87 13.71
CA GLY A 94 -2.19 -8.88 14.52
C GLY A 94 -2.33 -7.52 13.85
N ALA A 95 -2.92 -7.46 12.66
CA ALA A 95 -3.60 -6.23 12.24
C ALA A 95 -4.97 -6.21 12.94
N GLU A 96 -4.94 -6.17 14.27
CA GLU A 96 -6.09 -5.85 15.09
C GLU A 96 -6.38 -4.37 14.83
N CYS A 97 -7.64 -4.04 14.53
CA CYS A 97 -8.06 -2.65 14.54
C CYS A 97 -7.79 -2.15 15.96
N PHE A 98 -6.83 -1.25 16.13
CA PHE A 98 -6.43 -0.75 17.45
C PHE A 98 -7.60 0.09 17.98
N ASP A 99 -8.49 -0.55 18.75
CA ASP A 99 -9.71 0.01 19.34
C ASP A 99 -9.41 0.75 20.66
N ASP A 100 -8.25 1.38 20.82
CA ASP A 100 -8.02 2.30 21.95
C ASP A 100 -8.54 3.71 21.61
N ALA A 101 -9.87 3.79 21.52
CA ALA A 101 -10.63 5.04 21.59
C ALA A 101 -10.52 5.70 22.98
N SER A 102 -9.30 5.91 23.46
CA SER A 102 -8.97 6.62 24.68
C SER A 102 -7.77 7.53 24.42
N GLY A 103 -8.02 8.72 23.83
CA GLY A 103 -7.07 9.81 24.01
C GLY A 103 -6.82 10.79 22.88
N ILE A 104 -7.62 10.84 21.81
CA ILE A 104 -7.55 11.99 20.89
C ILE A 104 -8.79 12.85 21.11
N GLU A 105 -8.67 13.80 22.04
CA GLU A 105 -9.51 14.99 22.03
C GLU A 105 -9.34 15.63 20.64
N LEU A 106 -10.33 15.43 19.77
CA LEU A 106 -10.51 16.24 18.59
C LEU A 106 -10.93 17.62 19.09
N GLU A 107 -9.93 18.46 19.36
CA GLU A 107 -10.13 19.89 19.50
C GLU A 107 -10.55 20.42 18.12
N TYR A 108 -11.86 20.43 17.91
CA TYR A 108 -12.51 21.17 16.84
C TYR A 108 -12.29 22.66 17.12
N ALA A 109 -11.20 23.22 16.61
CA ALA A 109 -11.09 24.66 16.43
C ALA A 109 -11.71 25.04 15.08
N CYS A 110 -12.71 25.93 15.17
CA CYS A 110 -13.44 26.58 14.09
C CYS A 110 -12.53 27.34 13.11
#